data_AF-A0A6P9CSX6-F1
#
_entry.id   AF-A0A6P9CSX6-F1
#
_cell.length_a   1.000
_cell.length_b   1.000
_cell.length_c   1.000
_cell.angle_alpha   90.00
_cell.angle_beta   90.00
_cell.angle_gamma   90.00
#
_symmetry.space_group_name_H-M   'P 1'
#
loop_
_entity.id
_entity.type
_entity.pdbx_description
1 polymer ?
#
loop_
_entity_poly.entity_id
_entity_poly.type
_entity_poly.pdbx_seq_one_letter_code
_entity_poly.pdbx_strand_id
1 'polypeptide(L)'
;MSNWIVKAASWHRASLMYKSTVLPQIRVQNGGPHGAGVLGIHLEGPFISKEKKGAHPENYLRTFESGAFQDLLAMYGSLDCVRIVTLAPEMKRSSEVIRELTKRGICVSLGHSVANLSQAEEAVGQGATFITHLFNAMLPFHHRDPGIVGLLTSDKIPPGQQVFYGMISDGIHTNPAALRIAHRAHPQGLILVTDAIPAMGLPPGRHTLGQLVVEVEGGNTYIAGTKTLSGSISTMDTCIRHFMDATACSLEIALEAASLHPAQLLNIEDQKGTLDYDTDADFVLLDERLHVRATYIAGEEVWRQSNFII
;
A
#
# COMPACT_ATOMS: atom_id res chain seq x y z
N MET A 1 4.71 -14.94 -0.37
CA MET A 1 5.53 -13.71 -0.42
C MET A 1 6.52 -13.75 0.71
N SER A 2 7.76 -13.35 0.43
CA SER A 2 8.92 -13.43 1.33
C SER A 2 9.12 -12.18 2.20
N ASN A 3 8.54 -11.04 1.82
CA ASN A 3 8.70 -9.76 2.53
C ASN A 3 7.42 -8.92 2.52
N TRP A 4 7.25 -8.08 3.54
CA TRP A 4 6.14 -7.13 3.67
C TRP A 4 6.62 -5.76 4.13
N ILE A 5 5.91 -4.72 3.70
CA ILE A 5 5.86 -3.48 4.46
C ILE A 5 4.68 -3.59 5.42
N VAL A 6 4.93 -3.36 6.70
CA VAL A 6 3.87 -3.37 7.71
C VAL A 6 3.12 -2.04 7.61
N LYS A 7 1.84 -2.12 7.24
CA LYS A 7 0.96 -0.96 7.22
C LYS A 7 0.54 -0.61 8.65
N ALA A 8 0.95 0.56 9.11
CA ALA A 8 0.53 1.15 10.37
C ALA A 8 -0.40 2.32 10.07
N ALA A 9 -1.69 2.02 9.92
CA ALA A 9 -2.72 3.06 9.83
C ALA A 9 -3.02 3.64 11.22
N SER A 10 -3.25 4.96 11.30
CA SER A 10 -3.35 5.71 12.56
C SER A 10 -4.73 5.59 13.24
N TRP A 11 -4.96 4.49 13.97
CA TRP A 11 -6.22 4.08 14.62
C TRP A 11 -6.35 4.42 16.12
N HIS A 12 -5.39 5.10 16.74
CA HIS A 12 -5.29 5.17 18.21
C HIS A 12 -5.35 6.58 18.82
N ARG A 13 -5.81 6.61 20.08
CA ARG A 13 -6.15 7.78 20.91
C ARG A 13 -5.07 8.85 21.10
N ALA A 14 -3.80 8.59 20.83
CA ALA A 14 -2.74 9.56 21.10
C ALA A 14 -1.52 9.35 20.20
N SER A 15 -0.94 10.46 19.74
CA SER A 15 0.39 10.50 19.09
C SER A 15 1.46 9.77 19.91
N LEU A 16 1.37 9.87 21.24
CA LEU A 16 2.20 9.10 22.17
C LEU A 16 2.16 7.60 21.89
N MET A 17 1.00 7.00 21.62
CA MET A 17 0.91 5.55 21.45
C MET A 17 1.64 5.07 20.19
N TYR A 18 1.57 5.81 19.08
CA TYR A 18 2.36 5.48 17.89
C TYR A 18 3.85 5.66 18.16
N LYS A 19 4.22 6.85 18.63
CA LYS A 19 5.61 7.24 18.88
C LYS A 19 6.32 6.40 19.93
N SER A 20 5.66 6.05 21.03
CA SER A 20 6.28 5.38 22.18
C SER A 20 5.94 3.91 22.31
N THR A 21 4.87 3.41 21.66
CA THR A 21 4.39 2.04 21.89
C THR A 21 4.39 1.21 20.62
N VAL A 22 3.86 1.69 19.50
CA VAL A 22 3.70 0.87 18.28
C VAL A 22 4.98 0.88 17.44
N LEU A 23 5.45 2.05 17.02
CA LEU A 23 6.58 2.15 16.09
C LEU A 23 7.87 1.56 16.68
N PRO A 24 8.21 1.76 17.98
CA PRO A 24 9.40 1.14 18.56
C PRO A 24 9.36 -0.40 18.63
N GLN A 25 8.18 -1.02 18.51
CA GLN A 25 8.02 -2.48 18.52
C GLN A 25 8.21 -3.09 17.14
N ILE A 26 8.05 -2.32 16.07
CA ILE A 26 8.21 -2.81 14.70
C ILE A 26 9.66 -2.59 14.28
N ARG A 27 10.36 -3.70 13.99
CA ARG A 27 11.74 -3.67 13.53
C ARG A 27 11.82 -4.13 12.09
N VAL A 28 12.67 -3.47 11.32
CA VAL A 28 13.12 -4.00 10.03
C VAL A 28 13.89 -5.29 10.33
N GLN A 29 13.48 -6.39 9.71
CA GLN A 29 14.07 -7.69 9.94
C GLN A 29 13.94 -8.56 8.71
N ASN A 30 14.94 -9.41 8.46
CA ASN A 30 14.86 -10.40 7.40
C ASN A 30 13.80 -11.46 7.73
N GLY A 31 13.25 -12.07 6.69
CA GLY A 31 12.34 -13.19 6.85
C GLY A 31 13.06 -14.49 7.23
N GLY A 32 12.28 -15.53 7.47
CA GLY A 32 12.80 -16.86 7.77
C GLY A 32 11.68 -17.85 8.10
N PRO A 33 11.98 -18.94 8.84
CA PRO A 33 11.03 -20.02 9.13
C PRO A 33 9.76 -19.58 9.88
N HIS A 34 9.79 -18.42 10.52
CA HIS A 34 8.68 -17.88 11.31
C HIS A 34 7.84 -16.85 10.55
N GLY A 35 8.21 -16.50 9.33
CA GLY A 35 7.45 -15.57 8.51
C GLY A 35 8.30 -14.72 7.58
N ALA A 36 7.61 -13.95 6.77
CA ALA A 36 8.21 -13.01 5.83
C ALA A 36 8.96 -11.87 6.55
N GLY A 37 9.94 -11.31 5.86
CA GLY A 37 10.70 -10.16 6.34
C GLY A 37 9.84 -8.91 6.45
N VAL A 38 10.24 -8.00 7.34
CA VAL A 38 9.65 -6.67 7.48
C VAL A 38 10.62 -5.67 6.89
N LEU A 39 10.28 -5.09 5.73
CA LEU A 39 11.10 -4.09 5.03
C LEU A 39 11.03 -2.71 5.69
N GLY A 40 9.98 -2.49 6.48
CA GLY A 40 9.73 -1.27 7.21
C GLY A 40 8.24 -0.99 7.37
N ILE A 41 7.92 0.27 7.60
CA ILE A 41 6.59 0.73 7.96
C ILE A 41 6.00 1.61 6.86
N HIS A 42 4.74 1.36 6.53
CA HIS A 42 3.88 2.27 5.77
C HIS A 42 2.94 2.99 6.73
N LEU A 43 3.20 4.27 6.96
CA LEU A 43 2.35 5.14 7.78
C LEU A 43 1.21 5.68 6.91
N GLU A 44 -0.01 5.21 7.11
CA GLU A 44 -1.20 5.74 6.43
C GLU A 44 -2.01 6.64 7.36
N GLY A 45 -2.10 7.93 7.03
CA GLY A 45 -2.65 8.94 7.94
C GLY A 45 -1.62 9.43 8.96
N PRO A 46 -2.02 10.17 10.01
CA PRO A 46 -3.32 10.83 10.16
C PRO A 46 -3.44 12.12 9.34
N PHE A 47 -2.41 12.49 8.56
CA PHE A 47 -2.37 13.70 7.73
C PHE A 47 -3.11 13.50 6.40
N ILE A 48 -4.39 13.16 6.49
CA ILE A 48 -5.27 12.82 5.38
C ILE A 48 -6.60 13.58 5.46
N SER A 49 -7.29 13.72 4.33
CA SER A 49 -8.53 14.48 4.24
C SER A 49 -9.64 13.88 5.10
N LYS A 50 -10.31 14.75 5.86
CA LYS A 50 -11.51 14.36 6.61
C LYS A 50 -12.64 13.88 5.70
N GLU A 51 -12.80 14.49 4.52
CA GLU A 51 -13.83 14.11 3.54
C GLU A 51 -13.57 12.75 2.91
N LYS A 52 -12.31 12.33 2.89
CA LYS A 52 -11.87 11.05 2.35
C LYS A 52 -11.18 10.18 3.40
N LYS A 53 -11.59 10.30 4.66
CA LYS A 53 -11.02 9.52 5.77
C LYS A 53 -11.21 8.01 5.62
N GLY A 54 -12.19 7.57 4.83
CA GLY A 54 -12.56 6.16 4.72
C GLY A 54 -12.85 5.57 6.11
N ALA A 55 -12.16 4.48 6.43
CA ALA A 55 -12.29 3.85 7.73
C ALA A 55 -11.58 4.61 8.86
N HIS A 56 -10.62 5.51 8.58
CA HIS A 56 -9.85 6.22 9.62
C HIS A 56 -10.77 6.98 10.61
N PRO A 57 -10.46 6.95 11.93
CA PRO A 57 -11.26 7.64 12.92
C PRO A 57 -11.01 9.14 12.84
N GLU A 58 -12.08 9.90 12.63
CA GLU A 58 -11.99 11.33 12.36
C GLU A 58 -11.28 12.12 13.47
N ASN A 59 -11.51 11.75 14.74
CA ASN A 59 -10.91 12.40 15.91
C ASN A 59 -9.38 12.25 15.97
N TYR A 60 -8.80 11.34 15.18
CA TYR A 60 -7.36 11.11 15.14
C TYR A 60 -6.68 11.76 13.94
N LEU A 61 -7.44 12.34 13.02
CA LEU A 61 -6.89 13.11 11.91
C LEU A 61 -6.09 14.30 12.45
N ARG A 62 -5.02 14.65 11.73
CA ARG A 62 -4.12 15.75 12.07
C ARG A 62 -3.85 16.59 10.83
N THR A 63 -3.36 17.79 11.07
CA THR A 63 -2.97 18.74 10.03
C THR A 63 -1.51 19.17 10.29
N PHE A 64 -0.94 19.95 9.37
CA PHE A 64 0.40 20.52 9.47
C PHE A 64 0.36 21.95 10.06
N GLU A 65 -0.42 22.15 11.13
CA GLU A 65 -0.80 23.45 11.67
C GLU A 65 0.37 24.33 12.11
N SER A 66 1.46 23.76 12.66
CA SER A 66 2.47 24.55 13.38
C SER A 66 3.88 24.42 12.80
N GLY A 67 4.26 23.27 12.26
CA GLY A 67 5.64 22.98 11.91
C GLY A 67 5.86 22.10 10.68
N ALA A 68 4.81 21.75 9.92
CA ALA A 68 4.88 20.87 8.76
C ALA A 68 5.55 19.53 9.09
N PHE A 69 6.83 19.37 8.71
CA PHE A 69 7.57 18.15 9.01
C PHE A 69 7.73 17.92 10.53
N GLN A 70 7.78 18.99 11.34
CA GLN A 70 7.82 18.85 12.80
C GLN A 70 6.52 18.29 13.38
N ASP A 71 5.36 18.57 12.77
CA ASP A 71 4.09 17.98 13.20
C ASP A 71 4.10 16.47 12.95
N LEU A 72 4.71 16.02 11.84
CA LEU A 72 4.91 14.62 11.51
C LEU A 72 5.86 13.93 12.53
N LEU A 73 6.99 14.55 12.86
CA LEU A 73 7.91 14.03 13.89
C LEU A 73 7.31 14.05 15.31
N ALA A 74 6.45 15.02 15.61
CA ALA A 74 5.70 15.05 16.86
C ALA A 74 4.73 13.86 16.94
N MET A 75 4.10 13.50 15.82
CA MET A 75 3.18 12.37 15.72
C MET A 75 3.90 11.01 15.80
N TYR A 76 5.01 10.85 15.08
CA TYR A 76 5.63 9.54 14.86
C TYR A 76 6.96 9.32 15.57
N GLY A 77 7.66 10.39 15.96
CA GLY A 77 9.01 10.29 16.51
C GLY A 77 10.04 9.95 15.44
N SER A 78 10.88 8.95 15.71
CA SER A 78 11.86 8.50 14.71
C SER A 78 11.17 7.88 13.50
N LEU A 79 11.75 8.12 12.32
CA LEU A 79 11.28 7.58 11.04
C LEU A 79 12.25 6.54 10.46
N ASP A 80 13.22 6.04 11.23
CA ASP A 80 14.31 5.19 10.71
C ASP A 80 13.80 3.90 10.03
N CYS A 81 12.71 3.35 10.54
CA CYS A 81 12.05 2.15 9.99
C CYS A 81 10.90 2.47 9.02
N VAL A 82 10.61 3.74 8.75
CA VAL A 82 9.54 4.16 7.85
C VAL A 82 10.04 4.09 6.40
N ARG A 83 9.20 3.55 5.52
CA ARG A 83 9.48 3.45 4.08
C ARG A 83 8.46 4.17 3.23
N ILE A 84 7.19 4.20 3.67
CA ILE A 84 6.11 4.87 2.97
C ILE A 84 5.32 5.75 3.94
N VAL A 85 4.95 6.95 3.51
CA VAL A 85 3.98 7.80 4.21
C VAL A 85 2.87 8.19 3.25
N THR A 86 1.62 7.83 3.57
CA THR A 86 0.44 8.33 2.86
C THR A 86 -0.07 9.61 3.50
N LEU A 87 -0.21 10.66 2.69
CA LEU A 87 -0.79 11.93 3.07
C LEU A 87 -1.68 12.51 1.98
N ALA A 88 -2.51 13.48 2.36
CA ALA A 88 -3.35 14.23 1.45
C ALA A 88 -2.62 15.50 0.95
N PRO A 89 -2.28 15.61 -0.36
CA PRO A 89 -1.44 16.68 -0.87
C PRO A 89 -2.11 18.06 -0.83
N GLU A 90 -3.44 18.15 -0.80
CA GLU A 90 -4.18 19.42 -0.67
C GLU A 90 -4.04 20.08 0.72
N MET A 91 -3.50 19.35 1.71
CA MET A 91 -3.28 19.91 3.03
C MET A 91 -2.29 21.07 2.99
N LYS A 92 -2.60 22.12 3.75
CA LYS A 92 -1.69 23.27 3.92
C LYS A 92 -0.31 22.78 4.37
N ARG A 93 0.76 23.26 3.73
CA ARG A 93 2.17 22.91 4.02
C ARG A 93 2.57 21.45 3.72
N SER A 94 1.72 20.65 3.07
CA SER A 94 2.06 19.30 2.63
C SER A 94 3.36 19.28 1.81
N SER A 95 3.55 20.24 0.90
CA SER A 95 4.74 20.33 0.04
C SER A 95 6.07 20.41 0.81
N GLU A 96 6.10 21.07 1.97
CA GLU A 96 7.27 21.07 2.86
C GLU A 96 7.56 19.66 3.41
N VAL A 97 6.51 18.95 3.82
CA VAL A 97 6.61 17.59 4.35
C VAL A 97 7.05 16.60 3.27
N ILE A 98 6.48 16.70 2.07
CA ILE A 98 6.83 15.85 0.93
C ILE A 98 8.32 15.96 0.64
N ARG A 99 8.83 17.18 0.45
CA ARG A 99 10.27 17.41 0.20
C ARG A 99 11.15 16.82 1.30
N GLU A 100 10.79 17.00 2.57
CA GLU A 100 11.60 16.51 3.68
C GLU A 100 11.59 14.97 3.80
N LEU A 101 10.46 14.32 3.50
CA LEU A 101 10.37 12.85 3.44
C LEU A 101 11.18 12.29 2.27
N THR A 102 11.03 12.87 1.07
CA THR A 102 11.77 12.44 -0.12
C THR A 102 13.28 12.59 0.05
N LYS A 103 13.76 13.70 0.64
CA LYS A 103 15.20 13.87 0.98
C LYS A 103 15.76 12.77 1.89
N ARG A 104 14.90 12.10 2.66
CA ARG A 104 15.25 11.02 3.57
C ARG A 104 15.09 9.63 2.93
N GLY A 105 14.78 9.57 1.63
CA GLY A 105 14.51 8.31 0.93
C GLY A 105 13.20 7.64 1.34
N ILE A 106 12.29 8.38 1.99
CA ILE A 106 10.96 7.86 2.34
C ILE A 106 10.00 8.14 1.18
N CYS A 107 9.38 7.09 0.66
CA CYS A 107 8.37 7.19 -0.39
C CYS A 107 7.14 7.95 0.14
N VAL A 108 6.76 9.02 -0.56
CA VAL A 108 5.53 9.75 -0.27
C VAL A 108 4.44 9.22 -1.18
N SER A 109 3.34 8.79 -0.55
CA SER A 109 2.14 8.32 -1.23
C SER A 109 0.98 9.30 -1.10
N LEU A 110 0.27 9.53 -2.19
CA LEU A 110 -0.93 10.35 -2.24
C LEU A 110 -2.15 9.47 -2.00
N GLY A 111 -2.99 9.79 -1.02
CA GLY A 111 -4.17 9.00 -0.71
C GLY A 111 -5.07 9.67 0.31
N HIS A 112 -6.30 9.17 0.45
CA HIS A 112 -7.29 9.74 1.36
C HIS A 112 -7.45 11.26 1.17
N SER A 113 -7.67 11.69 -0.07
CA SER A 113 -7.45 13.06 -0.49
C SER A 113 -8.58 13.57 -1.41
N VAL A 114 -8.88 14.86 -1.29
CA VAL A 114 -9.74 15.60 -2.21
C VAL A 114 -8.97 16.45 -3.23
N ALA A 115 -7.69 16.14 -3.46
CA ALA A 115 -6.85 16.91 -4.36
C ALA A 115 -7.31 16.81 -5.82
N ASN A 116 -7.29 17.95 -6.50
CA ASN A 116 -7.39 18.01 -7.95
C ASN A 116 -6.08 17.57 -8.63
N LEU A 117 -6.11 17.43 -9.96
CA LEU A 117 -4.92 17.04 -10.72
C LEU A 117 -3.75 18.01 -10.51
N SER A 118 -3.99 19.33 -10.50
CA SER A 118 -2.91 20.31 -10.37
C SER A 118 -2.17 20.19 -9.03
N GLN A 119 -2.88 19.93 -7.93
CA GLN A 119 -2.29 19.70 -6.61
C GLN A 119 -1.55 18.37 -6.56
N ALA A 120 -2.07 17.34 -7.22
CA ALA A 120 -1.43 16.04 -7.32
C ALA A 120 -0.11 16.12 -8.12
N GLU A 121 -0.11 16.84 -9.26
CA GLU A 121 1.07 17.11 -10.08
C GLU A 121 2.11 17.93 -9.30
N GLU A 122 1.69 18.94 -8.55
CA GLU A 122 2.59 19.70 -7.67
C GLU A 122 3.26 18.78 -6.65
N ALA A 123 2.49 17.91 -5.99
CA ALA A 123 3.01 16.96 -5.02
C ALA A 123 4.03 15.97 -5.63
N VAL A 124 3.77 15.48 -6.85
CA VAL A 124 4.73 14.68 -7.62
C VAL A 124 5.99 15.49 -7.92
N GLY A 125 5.86 16.75 -8.35
CA GLY A 125 6.97 17.66 -8.57
C GLY A 125 7.79 17.98 -7.31
N GLN A 126 7.23 17.76 -6.12
CA GLN A 126 7.94 17.83 -4.84
C GLN A 126 8.59 16.52 -4.40
N GLY A 127 8.38 15.42 -5.14
CA GLY A 127 8.99 14.12 -4.90
C GLY A 127 8.04 13.01 -4.46
N ALA A 128 6.72 13.19 -4.54
CA ALA A 128 5.79 12.08 -4.35
C ALA A 128 5.83 11.10 -5.53
N THR A 129 5.83 9.80 -5.25
CA THR A 129 6.05 8.74 -6.25
C THR A 129 5.04 7.60 -6.16
N PHE A 130 4.09 7.66 -5.23
CA PHE A 130 3.10 6.59 -5.05
C PHE A 130 1.67 7.13 -4.89
N ILE A 131 0.68 6.33 -5.29
CA ILE A 131 -0.74 6.56 -5.00
C ILE A 131 -1.25 5.39 -4.17
N THR A 132 -1.84 5.66 -3.01
CA THR A 132 -2.39 4.62 -2.13
C THR A 132 -3.72 4.13 -2.71
N HIS A 133 -3.88 2.80 -2.84
CA HIS A 133 -5.13 2.09 -3.21
C HIS A 133 -6.03 2.84 -4.20
N LEU A 134 -5.51 3.12 -5.40
CA LEU A 134 -6.14 3.92 -6.45
C LEU A 134 -7.66 3.65 -6.56
N PHE A 135 -8.41 4.75 -6.78
CA PHE A 135 -9.87 4.87 -6.72
C PHE A 135 -10.50 4.91 -5.32
N ASN A 136 -9.88 4.31 -4.30
CA ASN A 136 -10.42 4.27 -2.95
C ASN A 136 -10.08 5.55 -2.20
N ALA A 137 -11.05 6.08 -1.43
CA ALA A 137 -10.86 7.29 -0.62
C ALA A 137 -10.21 8.47 -1.39
N MET A 138 -10.62 8.70 -2.63
CA MET A 138 -10.21 9.87 -3.41
C MET A 138 -11.39 10.47 -4.18
N LEU A 139 -11.21 11.62 -4.82
CA LEU A 139 -12.23 12.13 -5.74
C LEU A 139 -12.46 11.14 -6.89
N PRO A 140 -13.73 10.92 -7.31
CA PRO A 140 -14.00 10.18 -8.53
C PRO A 140 -13.37 10.88 -9.73
N PHE A 141 -12.98 10.09 -10.74
CA PHE A 141 -12.54 10.64 -12.01
C PHE A 141 -13.64 11.52 -12.63
N HIS A 142 -13.28 12.73 -13.07
CA HIS A 142 -14.14 13.61 -13.85
C HIS A 142 -13.37 14.16 -15.06
N HIS A 143 -13.99 14.20 -16.23
CA HIS A 143 -13.30 14.54 -17.50
C HIS A 143 -12.66 15.94 -17.53
N ARG A 144 -13.18 16.93 -16.77
CA ARG A 144 -12.58 18.28 -16.65
C ARG A 144 -11.45 18.35 -15.64
N ASP A 145 -11.47 17.48 -14.64
CA ASP A 145 -10.48 17.41 -13.58
C ASP A 145 -10.44 15.98 -13.08
N PRO A 146 -9.47 15.18 -13.53
CA PRO A 146 -9.40 13.77 -13.20
C PRO A 146 -8.89 13.52 -11.77
N GLY A 147 -8.55 14.57 -11.01
CA GLY A 147 -7.99 14.44 -9.67
C GLY A 147 -6.67 13.65 -9.68
N ILE A 148 -6.41 12.95 -8.57
CA ILE A 148 -5.24 12.07 -8.42
C ILE A 148 -5.19 10.98 -9.51
N VAL A 149 -6.34 10.49 -9.98
CA VAL A 149 -6.40 9.48 -11.06
C VAL A 149 -5.80 10.00 -12.36
N GLY A 150 -5.76 11.32 -12.58
CA GLY A 150 -5.10 11.89 -13.75
C GLY A 150 -3.59 11.69 -13.80
N LEU A 151 -2.95 11.41 -12.66
CA LEU A 151 -1.50 11.17 -12.61
C LEU A 151 -1.05 9.96 -13.44
N LEU A 152 -1.94 8.99 -13.68
CA LEU A 152 -1.61 7.82 -14.51
C LEU A 152 -1.23 8.20 -15.95
N THR A 153 -1.68 9.37 -16.43
CA THR A 153 -1.43 9.82 -17.81
C THR A 153 -1.04 11.29 -17.88
N SER A 154 -0.54 11.87 -16.78
CA SER A 154 -0.15 13.29 -16.76
C SER A 154 1.13 13.50 -17.58
N ASP A 155 1.13 14.56 -18.38
CA ASP A 155 2.30 15.03 -19.15
C ASP A 155 3.21 15.96 -18.32
N LYS A 156 2.86 16.23 -17.07
CA LYS A 156 3.64 17.08 -16.15
C LYS A 156 4.45 16.31 -15.13
N ILE A 157 4.49 14.98 -15.23
CA ILE A 157 5.39 14.17 -14.42
C ILE A 157 6.83 14.52 -14.80
N PRO A 158 7.72 14.82 -13.84
CA PRO A 158 9.11 15.15 -14.15
C PRO A 158 9.80 14.04 -14.95
N PRO A 159 10.62 14.36 -15.97
CA PRO A 159 11.34 13.35 -16.74
C PRO A 159 12.19 12.44 -15.84
N GLY A 160 12.11 11.13 -16.07
CA GLY A 160 12.84 10.13 -15.26
C GLY A 160 12.18 9.80 -13.92
N GLN A 161 11.07 10.44 -13.56
CA GLN A 161 10.27 10.07 -12.39
C GLN A 161 9.10 9.18 -12.80
N GLN A 162 8.93 8.07 -12.10
CA GLN A 162 7.82 7.15 -12.28
C GLN A 162 6.83 7.29 -11.11
N VAL A 163 5.53 7.29 -11.40
CA VAL A 163 4.48 7.29 -10.39
C VAL A 163 3.87 5.90 -10.32
N PHE A 164 4.10 5.22 -9.21
CA PHE A 164 3.48 3.94 -8.94
C PHE A 164 2.11 4.13 -8.27
N TYR A 165 1.27 3.12 -8.29
CA TYR A 165 -0.03 3.13 -7.62
C TYR A 165 -0.45 1.75 -7.13
N GLY A 166 -0.96 1.70 -5.91
CA GLY A 166 -1.47 0.47 -5.31
C GLY A 166 -2.86 0.13 -5.85
N MET A 167 -3.08 -1.13 -6.22
CA MET A 167 -4.39 -1.66 -6.62
C MET A 167 -4.78 -2.82 -5.68
N ILE A 168 -5.96 -2.70 -5.07
CA ILE A 168 -6.60 -3.82 -4.35
C ILE A 168 -7.45 -4.59 -5.36
N SER A 169 -6.93 -5.72 -5.85
CA SER A 169 -7.56 -6.55 -6.89
C SER A 169 -8.29 -7.75 -6.29
N ASP A 170 -9.17 -7.54 -5.31
CA ASP A 170 -9.96 -8.61 -4.68
C ASP A 170 -11.34 -8.85 -5.31
N GLY A 171 -11.72 -8.04 -6.31
CA GLY A 171 -13.04 -8.09 -6.95
C GLY A 171 -14.14 -7.33 -6.22
N ILE A 172 -13.80 -6.69 -5.09
CA ILE A 172 -14.74 -5.95 -4.25
C ILE A 172 -14.36 -4.47 -4.20
N HIS A 173 -13.14 -4.16 -3.77
CA HIS A 173 -12.63 -2.79 -3.66
C HIS A 173 -12.54 -2.13 -5.04
N THR A 174 -12.15 -2.91 -6.04
CA THR A 174 -11.99 -2.42 -7.40
C THR A 174 -12.78 -3.26 -8.37
N ASN A 175 -13.70 -2.61 -9.10
CA ASN A 175 -14.41 -3.24 -10.20
C ASN A 175 -13.42 -3.70 -11.30
N PRO A 176 -13.59 -4.89 -11.90
CA PRO A 176 -12.72 -5.37 -12.99
C PRO A 176 -12.52 -4.39 -14.15
N ALA A 177 -13.54 -3.58 -14.48
CA ALA A 177 -13.40 -2.54 -15.51
C ALA A 177 -12.44 -1.42 -15.09
N ALA A 178 -12.46 -1.02 -13.82
CA ALA A 178 -11.53 -0.02 -13.28
C ALA A 178 -10.10 -0.56 -13.20
N LEU A 179 -9.92 -1.84 -12.84
CA LEU A 179 -8.62 -2.53 -12.91
C LEU A 179 -8.04 -2.47 -14.34
N ARG A 180 -8.86 -2.78 -15.35
CA ARG A 180 -8.44 -2.70 -16.77
C ARG A 180 -8.09 -1.28 -17.20
N ILE A 181 -8.87 -0.28 -16.79
CA ILE A 181 -8.61 1.12 -17.13
C ILE A 181 -7.24 1.53 -16.57
N ALA A 182 -7.01 1.30 -15.28
CA ALA A 182 -5.74 1.66 -14.64
C ALA A 182 -4.57 0.93 -15.29
N HIS A 183 -4.65 -0.40 -15.43
CA HIS A 183 -3.59 -1.21 -16.05
C HIS A 183 -3.26 -0.76 -17.48
N ARG A 184 -4.27 -0.46 -18.31
CA ARG A 184 -4.02 0.02 -19.69
C ARG A 184 -3.46 1.42 -19.74
N ALA A 185 -3.80 2.27 -18.77
CA ALA A 185 -3.31 3.64 -18.69
C ALA A 185 -1.82 3.69 -18.30
N HIS A 186 -1.42 2.92 -17.29
CA HIS A 186 -0.04 2.93 -16.80
C HIS A 186 0.43 1.58 -16.22
N PRO A 187 0.69 0.57 -17.08
CA PRO A 187 0.98 -0.79 -16.62
C PRO A 187 2.22 -0.89 -15.72
N GLN A 188 3.27 -0.13 -16.03
CA GLN A 188 4.54 -0.13 -15.30
C GLN A 188 4.42 0.49 -13.89
N GLY A 189 3.42 1.34 -13.65
CA GLY A 189 3.19 1.93 -12.33
C GLY A 189 2.35 1.05 -11.40
N LEU A 190 1.76 -0.04 -11.90
CA LEU A 190 0.79 -0.82 -11.16
C LEU A 190 1.47 -1.69 -10.09
N ILE A 191 1.10 -1.50 -8.83
CA ILE A 191 1.52 -2.36 -7.72
C ILE A 191 0.29 -3.04 -7.13
N LEU A 192 0.28 -4.37 -7.08
CA LEU A 192 -0.75 -5.11 -6.36
C LEU A 192 -0.51 -4.96 -4.86
N VAL A 193 -1.55 -4.57 -4.13
CA VAL A 193 -1.54 -4.48 -2.67
C VAL A 193 -2.75 -5.22 -2.12
N THR A 194 -2.58 -5.93 -1.01
CA THR A 194 -3.72 -6.60 -0.37
C THR A 194 -4.56 -5.62 0.41
N ASP A 195 -3.95 -4.65 1.08
CA ASP A 195 -4.56 -3.87 2.15
C ASP A 195 -5.23 -4.76 3.22
N ALA A 196 -4.63 -5.94 3.45
CA ALA A 196 -5.20 -6.94 4.31
C ALA A 196 -5.15 -6.52 5.78
N ILE A 197 -6.21 -6.84 6.52
CA ILE A 197 -6.32 -6.57 7.96
C ILE A 197 -6.12 -7.85 8.78
N PRO A 198 -5.95 -7.78 10.12
CA PRO A 198 -5.74 -8.96 10.97
C PRO A 198 -6.84 -10.03 10.89
N ALA A 199 -8.02 -9.69 10.37
CA ALA A 199 -9.10 -10.63 10.13
C ALA A 199 -8.83 -11.58 8.94
N MET A 200 -7.81 -11.31 8.11
CA MET A 200 -7.36 -12.23 7.06
C MET A 200 -6.96 -13.57 7.66
N GLY A 201 -7.66 -14.64 7.25
CA GLY A 201 -7.45 -15.99 7.76
C GLY A 201 -8.28 -16.36 9.01
N LEU A 202 -9.13 -15.44 9.51
CA LEU A 202 -10.06 -15.72 10.60
C LEU A 202 -11.47 -16.08 10.07
N PRO A 203 -12.30 -16.81 10.85
CA PRO A 203 -13.68 -17.09 10.48
C PRO A 203 -14.54 -15.82 10.34
N PRO A 204 -15.65 -15.88 9.58
CA PRO A 204 -16.63 -14.79 9.54
C PRO A 204 -17.11 -14.36 10.93
N GLY A 205 -17.41 -13.06 11.09
CA GLY A 205 -17.85 -12.49 12.36
C GLY A 205 -17.17 -11.17 12.71
N ARG A 206 -17.31 -10.75 13.97
CA ARG A 206 -16.80 -9.46 14.46
C ARG A 206 -15.35 -9.60 14.94
N HIS A 207 -14.50 -8.72 14.41
CA HIS A 207 -13.08 -8.62 14.74
C HIS A 207 -12.70 -7.17 15.04
N THR A 208 -11.44 -6.93 15.43
CA THR A 208 -10.94 -5.58 15.71
C THR A 208 -9.78 -5.21 14.79
N LEU A 209 -9.81 -3.96 14.32
CA LEU A 209 -8.70 -3.29 13.66
C LEU A 209 -8.33 -2.06 14.51
N GLY A 210 -7.35 -2.22 15.40
CA GLY A 210 -7.10 -1.25 16.46
C GLY A 210 -8.35 -1.08 17.34
N GLN A 211 -8.90 0.15 17.39
CA GLN A 211 -10.12 0.46 18.15
C GLN A 211 -11.41 0.31 17.33
N LEU A 212 -11.29 0.05 16.03
CA LEU A 212 -12.41 -0.11 15.13
C LEU A 212 -12.92 -1.55 15.22
N VAL A 213 -14.24 -1.73 15.37
CA VAL A 213 -14.85 -3.05 15.23
C VAL A 213 -15.23 -3.24 13.76
N VAL A 214 -14.76 -4.33 13.18
CA VAL A 214 -15.04 -4.72 11.81
C VAL A 214 -15.87 -5.99 11.79
N GLU A 215 -16.65 -6.18 10.73
CA GLU A 215 -17.47 -7.37 10.50
C GLU A 215 -17.03 -8.03 9.20
N VAL A 216 -16.66 -9.31 9.31
CA VAL A 216 -16.30 -10.17 8.18
C VAL A 216 -17.54 -10.90 7.71
N GLU A 217 -18.03 -10.57 6.53
CA GLU A 217 -19.21 -11.18 5.92
C GLU A 217 -19.03 -11.32 4.41
N GLY A 218 -19.34 -12.51 3.87
CA GLY A 218 -19.32 -12.75 2.43
C GLY A 218 -17.97 -12.51 1.75
N GLY A 219 -16.85 -12.76 2.46
CA GLY A 219 -15.50 -12.51 1.95
C GLY A 219 -15.02 -11.06 2.08
N ASN A 220 -15.78 -10.20 2.76
CA ASN A 220 -15.51 -8.76 2.87
C ASN A 220 -15.36 -8.31 4.31
N THR A 221 -14.80 -7.12 4.49
CA THR A 221 -14.63 -6.46 5.78
C THR A 221 -15.25 -5.07 5.79
N TYR A 222 -16.27 -4.89 6.63
CA TYR A 222 -16.96 -3.62 6.80
C TYR A 222 -16.73 -3.06 8.21
N ILE A 223 -16.79 -1.73 8.36
CA ILE A 223 -16.96 -1.14 9.70
C ILE A 223 -18.32 -1.60 10.24
N ALA A 224 -18.31 -2.20 11.43
CA ALA A 224 -19.52 -2.76 12.04
C ALA A 224 -20.65 -1.71 12.12
N GLY A 225 -21.83 -2.09 11.62
CA GLY A 225 -22.99 -1.21 11.55
C GLY A 225 -23.01 -0.23 10.37
N THR A 226 -22.11 -0.37 9.40
CA THR A 226 -22.07 0.46 8.17
C THR A 226 -21.83 -0.39 6.92
N LYS A 227 -21.82 0.26 5.74
CA LYS A 227 -21.37 -0.35 4.46
C LYS A 227 -19.97 0.11 4.03
N THR A 228 -19.24 0.80 4.90
CA THR A 228 -17.90 1.30 4.59
C THR A 228 -16.91 0.14 4.68
N LEU A 229 -16.24 -0.17 3.57
CA LEU A 229 -15.16 -1.15 3.54
C LEU A 229 -13.99 -0.71 4.44
N SER A 230 -13.35 -1.68 5.08
CA SER A 230 -12.22 -1.45 5.99
C SER A 230 -11.12 -2.47 5.74
N GLY A 231 -10.23 -2.14 4.81
CA GLY A 231 -9.20 -3.04 4.28
C GLY A 231 -9.80 -4.30 3.66
N SER A 232 -8.96 -5.27 3.32
CA SER A 232 -9.38 -6.55 2.74
C SER A 232 -9.03 -7.76 3.62
N ILE A 233 -9.45 -8.94 3.18
CA ILE A 233 -8.99 -10.24 3.69
C ILE A 233 -8.36 -11.08 2.59
N SER A 234 -7.98 -10.46 1.47
CA SER A 234 -7.42 -11.12 0.31
C SER A 234 -5.93 -11.36 0.46
N THR A 235 -5.51 -12.56 0.07
CA THR A 235 -4.09 -12.90 -0.05
C THR A 235 -3.53 -12.39 -1.37
N MET A 236 -2.21 -12.20 -1.46
CA MET A 236 -1.59 -11.71 -2.69
C MET A 236 -1.77 -12.65 -3.87
N ASP A 237 -1.70 -13.98 -3.68
CA ASP A 237 -1.96 -14.94 -4.76
C ASP A 237 -3.41 -14.85 -5.27
N THR A 238 -4.36 -14.50 -4.41
CA THR A 238 -5.75 -14.21 -4.81
C THR A 238 -5.82 -12.91 -5.62
N CYS A 239 -5.13 -11.86 -5.16
CA CYS A 239 -5.03 -10.59 -5.88
C CYS A 239 -4.42 -10.75 -7.29
N ILE A 240 -3.36 -11.56 -7.43
CA ILE A 240 -2.70 -11.86 -8.71
C ILE A 240 -3.67 -12.57 -9.64
N ARG A 241 -4.31 -13.65 -9.19
CA ARG A 241 -5.26 -14.42 -10.02
C ARG A 241 -6.42 -13.57 -10.48
N HIS A 242 -7.05 -12.83 -9.57
CA HIS A 242 -8.16 -11.96 -9.93
C HIS A 242 -7.74 -10.79 -10.84
N PHE A 243 -6.52 -10.26 -10.67
CA PHE A 243 -5.98 -9.25 -11.58
C PHE A 243 -5.79 -9.81 -13.00
N MET A 244 -5.25 -11.02 -13.15
CA MET A 244 -5.12 -11.70 -14.43
C MET A 244 -6.49 -11.98 -15.06
N ASP A 245 -7.43 -12.53 -14.30
CA ASP A 245 -8.80 -12.79 -14.78
C ASP A 245 -9.49 -11.50 -15.26
N ALA A 246 -9.32 -10.39 -14.52
CA ALA A 246 -9.93 -9.12 -14.86
C ALA A 246 -9.32 -8.45 -16.09
N THR A 247 -8.01 -8.60 -16.31
CA THR A 247 -7.25 -7.83 -17.30
C THR A 247 -6.83 -8.62 -18.53
N ALA A 248 -6.79 -9.95 -18.42
CA ALA A 248 -6.15 -10.85 -19.37
C ALA A 248 -4.67 -10.48 -19.66
N CYS A 249 -3.98 -9.88 -18.68
CA CYS A 249 -2.54 -9.67 -18.78
C CYS A 249 -1.78 -11.00 -18.69
N SER A 250 -0.51 -10.97 -19.09
CA SER A 250 0.36 -12.14 -18.99
C SER A 250 0.75 -12.41 -17.52
N LEU A 251 1.22 -13.63 -17.25
CA LEU A 251 1.68 -14.01 -15.91
C LEU A 251 2.82 -13.10 -15.44
N GLU A 252 3.75 -12.77 -16.34
CA GLU A 252 4.91 -11.93 -16.05
C GLU A 252 4.47 -10.56 -15.55
N ILE A 253 3.53 -9.90 -16.24
CA ILE A 253 2.99 -8.59 -15.83
C ILE A 253 2.35 -8.66 -14.44
N ALA A 254 1.59 -9.72 -14.17
CA ALA A 254 0.91 -9.87 -12.89
C ALA A 254 1.90 -10.12 -11.73
N LEU A 255 2.97 -10.89 -11.99
CA LEU A 255 4.04 -11.12 -11.01
C LEU A 255 4.90 -9.88 -10.80
N GLU A 256 5.27 -9.16 -11.86
CA GLU A 256 6.01 -7.88 -11.77
C GLU A 256 5.26 -6.87 -10.89
N ALA A 257 3.94 -6.76 -11.07
CA ALA A 257 3.10 -5.90 -10.23
C ALA A 257 3.08 -6.29 -8.75
N ALA A 258 3.39 -7.54 -8.41
CA ALA A 258 3.44 -8.04 -7.04
C ALA A 258 4.88 -8.16 -6.47
N SER A 259 5.92 -8.03 -7.28
CA SER A 259 7.32 -8.21 -6.87
C SER A 259 8.26 -7.11 -7.38
N LEU A 260 8.40 -6.96 -8.69
CA LEU A 260 9.36 -6.02 -9.30
C LEU A 260 8.96 -4.56 -9.07
N HIS A 261 7.72 -4.19 -9.39
CA HIS A 261 7.25 -2.81 -9.24
C HIS A 261 7.30 -2.31 -7.77
N PRO A 262 6.90 -3.10 -6.75
CA PRO A 262 7.12 -2.68 -5.36
C PRO A 262 8.60 -2.61 -4.96
N ALA A 263 9.48 -3.44 -5.53
CA ALA A 263 10.92 -3.32 -5.31
C ALA A 263 11.51 -2.05 -5.95
N GLN A 264 11.10 -1.72 -7.18
CA GLN A 264 11.41 -0.47 -7.87
C GLN A 264 10.97 0.75 -7.06
N LEU A 265 9.72 0.76 -6.57
CA LEU A 265 9.20 1.85 -5.75
C LEU A 265 10.06 2.13 -4.51
N LEU A 266 10.57 1.07 -3.88
CA LEU A 266 11.40 1.17 -2.67
C LEU A 266 12.89 1.32 -2.98
N ASN A 267 13.28 1.28 -4.25
CA ASN A 267 14.68 1.25 -4.71
C ASN A 267 15.49 0.09 -4.10
N ILE A 268 14.93 -1.13 -4.14
CA ILE A 268 15.56 -2.36 -3.64
C ILE A 268 15.58 -3.48 -4.70
N GLU A 269 15.38 -3.14 -5.97
CA GLU A 269 15.35 -4.11 -7.08
C GLU A 269 16.67 -4.84 -7.31
N ASP A 270 17.78 -4.26 -6.84
CA ASP A 270 19.11 -4.85 -6.82
C ASP A 270 19.23 -6.01 -5.81
N GLN A 271 18.26 -6.15 -4.91
CA GLN A 271 18.25 -7.17 -3.86
C GLN A 271 17.00 -8.05 -3.89
N LYS A 272 15.86 -7.51 -4.33
CA LYS A 272 14.55 -8.17 -4.22
C LYS A 272 13.66 -7.88 -5.42
N GLY A 273 12.69 -8.76 -5.67
CA GLY A 273 11.64 -8.53 -6.66
C GLY A 273 11.92 -9.14 -8.04
N THR A 274 13.16 -9.57 -8.28
CA THR A 274 13.60 -10.32 -9.47
C THR A 274 14.14 -11.70 -9.09
N LEU A 275 14.47 -12.50 -10.10
CA LEU A 275 15.19 -13.78 -9.97
C LEU A 275 16.52 -13.68 -10.72
N ASP A 276 17.30 -12.64 -10.40
CA ASP A 276 18.60 -12.38 -11.00
C ASP A 276 19.75 -12.88 -10.12
N TYR A 277 20.93 -13.05 -10.71
CA TYR A 277 22.14 -13.34 -9.96
C TYR A 277 22.39 -12.25 -8.90
N ASP A 278 22.93 -12.67 -7.76
CA ASP A 278 23.28 -11.82 -6.61
C ASP A 278 22.10 -11.12 -5.89
N THR A 279 20.86 -11.39 -6.29
CA THR A 279 19.65 -11.02 -5.52
C THR A 279 19.32 -12.05 -4.43
N ASP A 280 18.52 -11.64 -3.43
CA ASP A 280 18.06 -12.56 -2.40
C ASP A 280 17.24 -13.69 -3.01
N ALA A 281 17.54 -14.94 -2.62
CA ALA A 281 16.81 -16.14 -3.06
C ALA A 281 15.43 -16.27 -2.38
N ASP A 282 14.60 -15.27 -2.62
CA ASP A 282 13.26 -15.05 -2.11
C ASP A 282 12.24 -15.37 -3.20
N PHE A 283 11.75 -16.60 -3.26
CA PHE A 283 10.86 -17.05 -4.35
C PHE A 283 9.72 -17.94 -3.88
N VAL A 284 8.73 -18.12 -4.75
CA VAL A 284 7.57 -18.98 -4.51
C VAL A 284 7.44 -19.99 -5.64
N LEU A 285 7.06 -21.23 -5.29
CA LEU A 285 6.62 -22.21 -6.28
C LEU A 285 5.11 -22.12 -6.40
N LEU A 286 4.62 -22.00 -7.63
CA LEU A 286 3.19 -21.88 -7.95
C LEU A 286 2.76 -23.07 -8.81
N ASP A 287 1.50 -23.51 -8.66
CA ASP A 287 0.89 -24.45 -9.62
C ASP A 287 0.41 -23.72 -10.90
N GLU A 288 -0.10 -24.48 -11.88
CA GLU A 288 -0.64 -23.93 -13.14
C GLU A 288 -1.83 -22.97 -12.94
N ARG A 289 -2.46 -23.01 -11.76
CA ARG A 289 -3.56 -22.12 -11.36
C ARG A 289 -3.10 -21.02 -10.42
N LEU A 290 -1.79 -20.82 -10.28
CA LEU A 290 -1.13 -19.82 -9.45
C LEU A 290 -1.40 -19.95 -7.94
N HIS A 291 -1.72 -21.15 -7.45
CA HIS A 291 -1.74 -21.41 -6.02
C HIS A 291 -0.32 -21.71 -5.52
N VAL A 292 0.02 -21.15 -4.36
CA VAL A 292 1.32 -21.36 -3.73
C VAL A 292 1.49 -22.82 -3.29
N ARG A 293 2.61 -23.42 -3.70
CA ARG A 293 3.05 -24.78 -3.37
C ARG A 293 4.20 -24.79 -2.37
N ALA A 294 5.13 -23.85 -2.49
CA ALA A 294 6.21 -23.65 -1.53
C ALA A 294 6.64 -22.17 -1.51
N THR A 295 7.26 -21.74 -0.42
CA THR A 295 7.89 -20.41 -0.29
C THR A 295 9.30 -20.58 0.23
N TYR A 296 10.22 -19.86 -0.39
CA TYR A 296 11.62 -19.80 -0.03
C TYR A 296 11.97 -18.37 0.40
N ILE A 297 12.77 -18.25 1.45
CA ILE A 297 13.32 -16.98 1.91
C ILE A 297 14.82 -17.16 2.12
N ALA A 298 15.62 -16.30 1.50
CA ALA A 298 17.09 -16.39 1.52
C ALA A 298 17.60 -17.81 1.15
N GLY A 299 16.91 -18.50 0.22
CA GLY A 299 17.25 -19.84 -0.25
C GLY A 299 16.74 -20.99 0.63
N GLU A 300 16.17 -20.70 1.79
CA GLU A 300 15.62 -21.70 2.73
C GLU A 300 14.12 -21.92 2.46
N GLU A 301 13.67 -23.17 2.40
CA GLU A 301 12.23 -23.45 2.34
C GLU A 301 11.58 -23.16 3.70
N VAL A 302 10.71 -22.15 3.75
CA VAL A 302 10.05 -21.72 4.99
C VAL A 302 8.60 -22.19 5.09
N TRP A 303 8.01 -22.60 3.96
CA TRP A 303 6.64 -23.10 3.91
C TRP A 303 6.45 -24.03 2.72
N ARG A 304 5.66 -25.10 2.92
CA ARG A 304 5.25 -26.03 1.87
C ARG A 304 3.80 -26.46 2.07
N GLN A 305 3.06 -26.57 0.97
CA GLN A 305 1.73 -27.17 0.98
C GLN A 305 1.84 -28.66 1.35
N SER A 306 1.00 -29.11 2.28
CA SER A 306 0.90 -30.53 2.64
C SER A 306 0.71 -31.41 1.40
N ASN A 307 1.51 -32.48 1.29
CA ASN A 307 1.53 -33.46 0.19
C ASN A 307 2.11 -32.97 -1.16
N PHE A 308 2.72 -31.79 -1.23
CA PHE A 308 3.52 -31.39 -2.39
C PHE A 308 4.93 -32.02 -2.31
N ILE A 309 5.35 -32.68 -3.38
CA ILE A 309 6.69 -33.28 -3.52
C ILE A 309 7.36 -32.58 -4.72
N ILE A 310 8.57 -32.06 -4.48
CA ILE A 310 9.42 -31.39 -5.49
C ILE A 310 10.15 -32.45 -6.32
#